data_AF-A0A067GCB3-F1
#
_entry.id   AF-A0A067GCB3-F1
#
_cell.length_a   1.000
_cell.length_b   1.000
_cell.length_c   1.000
_cell.angle_alpha   90.00
_cell.angle_beta   90.00
_cell.angle_gamma   90.00
#
_symmetry.space_group_name_H-M   'P 1'
#
loop_
_entity.id
_entity.type
_entity.pdbx_description
1 polymer ?
#
loop_
_entity_poly.entity_id
_entity_poly.type
_entity_poly.pdbx_seq_one_letter_code
_entity_poly.pdbx_strand_id
1 'polypeptide(L)'
;YTAVGVFVLGRMLREAWGAQALKKQVEFNDFLEKNRMCISMELVTAVLGDHGQRPREDYAVVTAVTELGNGKPKFYSTPEIIAFCRKWRLPTNHVWLFSTRKSVTSFFAAYDALCEEGTATSVCKALDDVADISVPGSKDHIQVQGEILEGLVARIVSHECSQHMEEVLRDYPPPPVEGAGLDLGPSLREICAANRSDEKQQIKALLQSVGSSFCPDHSDWFGVEAGGTHSRNADRSVLTKFLHAHPADFSTTKLQEMIRLMRDKRFPAAFKIYHNFHKIDSVSNDNLFYKMVIHVHSDSVFRRYQKEMRHRPGLWPLYRGFFVDINLFKANKERDAEIARNNNLEKTVSGNGGVSGTDGLANEDENLMIKLKFLTYKLRTFLIRNGLSTLFKDGPSAYKAYYLRQMNIWGTSAVKQRQLSKMLDEWAVYIRRKYGNKQLSSSVYLTEAEPFLEQYARRSPENQVLIGSAGNLVRVEEFLAVIEGGRDEEGDLETEREAPPSSPRQAKDEVQKDEGLIVFFP
;
A
#
# COMPACT_ATOMS: atom_id res chain seq x y z
N TYR A 1 8.39 -8.68 1.93
CA TYR A 1 7.36 -9.71 2.03
C TYR A 1 7.20 -10.14 3.47
N THR A 2 5.98 -10.12 3.99
CA THR A 2 5.61 -10.83 5.22
C THR A 2 5.02 -12.19 4.82
N ALA A 3 5.16 -13.21 5.66
CA ALA A 3 4.55 -14.52 5.39
C ALA A 3 3.02 -14.42 5.31
N VAL A 4 2.43 -13.48 6.06
CA VAL A 4 1.01 -13.11 6.00
C VAL A 4 0.61 -12.67 4.59
N GLY A 5 1.33 -11.72 3.99
CA GLY A 5 1.00 -11.24 2.63
C GLY A 5 1.10 -12.34 1.58
N VAL A 6 2.12 -13.20 1.69
CA VAL A 6 2.29 -14.37 0.80
C VAL A 6 1.13 -15.36 0.96
N PHE A 7 0.73 -15.65 2.20
CA PHE A 7 -0.43 -16.49 2.48
C PHE A 7 -1.70 -15.95 1.82
N VAL A 8 -1.97 -14.66 2.01
CA VAL A 8 -3.18 -14.01 1.48
C VAL A 8 -3.20 -14.05 -0.05
N LEU A 9 -2.09 -13.73 -0.72
CA LEU A 9 -1.99 -13.85 -2.18
C LEU A 9 -2.28 -15.28 -2.65
N GLY A 10 -1.68 -16.28 -2.00
CA GLY A 10 -1.90 -17.67 -2.38
C GLY A 10 -3.31 -18.17 -2.12
N ARG A 11 -3.96 -17.71 -1.05
CA ARG A 11 -5.37 -17.98 -0.79
C ARG A 11 -6.27 -17.36 -1.85
N MET A 12 -6.01 -16.10 -2.22
CA MET A 12 -6.78 -15.41 -3.26
C MET A 12 -6.64 -16.06 -4.64
N LEU A 13 -5.46 -16.54 -5.03
CA LEU A 13 -5.31 -17.28 -6.29
C LEU A 13 -6.10 -18.59 -6.26
N ARG A 14 -6.17 -19.28 -5.11
CA ARG A 14 -7.02 -20.47 -4.95
C ARG A 14 -8.51 -20.14 -5.00
N GLU A 15 -8.96 -19.04 -4.39
CA GLU A 15 -10.34 -18.55 -4.53
C GLU A 15 -10.69 -18.24 -5.98
N ALA A 16 -9.78 -17.60 -6.72
CA ALA A 16 -10.02 -17.16 -8.08
C ALA A 16 -9.97 -18.29 -9.13
N TRP A 17 -9.04 -19.24 -8.98
CA TRP A 17 -8.72 -20.25 -10.00
C TRP A 17 -8.97 -21.70 -9.57
N GLY A 18 -9.39 -21.93 -8.32
CA GLY A 18 -9.68 -23.26 -7.79
C GLY A 18 -8.52 -24.24 -8.00
N ALA A 19 -8.81 -25.38 -8.62
CA ALA A 19 -7.82 -26.41 -8.91
C ALA A 19 -6.68 -25.96 -9.86
N GLN A 20 -6.88 -24.89 -10.64
CA GLN A 20 -5.87 -24.36 -11.56
C GLN A 20 -4.91 -23.36 -10.92
N ALA A 21 -5.11 -22.99 -9.65
CA ALA A 21 -4.37 -21.91 -9.00
C ALA A 21 -2.85 -22.07 -9.06
N LEU A 22 -2.33 -23.27 -8.79
CA LEU A 22 -0.89 -23.53 -8.81
C LEU A 22 -0.29 -23.29 -10.21
N LYS A 23 -0.95 -23.80 -11.25
CA LYS A 23 -0.53 -23.61 -12.64
C LYS A 23 -0.57 -22.13 -13.03
N LYS A 24 -1.67 -21.46 -12.69
CA LYS A 24 -1.89 -20.04 -12.99
C LYS A 24 -0.91 -19.13 -12.28
N GLN A 25 -0.51 -19.48 -11.07
CA GLN A 25 0.52 -18.78 -10.34
C GLN A 25 1.88 -18.85 -11.05
N VAL A 26 2.30 -20.02 -11.53
CA VAL A 26 3.56 -20.16 -12.27
C VAL A 26 3.51 -19.34 -13.55
N GLU A 27 2.43 -19.46 -14.34
CA GLU A 27 2.22 -18.64 -15.54
C GLU A 27 2.27 -17.13 -15.23
N PHE A 28 1.72 -16.73 -14.10
CA PHE A 28 1.69 -15.34 -13.66
C PHE A 28 3.08 -14.84 -13.27
N ASN A 29 3.82 -15.60 -12.46
CA ASN A 29 5.19 -15.26 -12.08
C ASN A 29 6.09 -15.11 -13.31
N ASP A 30 6.03 -16.07 -14.25
CA ASP A 30 6.79 -16.02 -15.50
C ASP A 30 6.44 -14.79 -16.33
N PHE A 31 5.14 -14.43 -16.37
CA PHE A 31 4.68 -13.24 -17.05
C PHE A 31 5.24 -11.96 -16.41
N LEU A 32 5.21 -11.84 -15.08
CA LEU A 32 5.74 -10.67 -14.39
C LEU A 32 7.25 -10.52 -14.58
N GLU A 33 8.00 -11.61 -14.47
CA GLU A 33 9.45 -11.59 -14.66
C GLU A 33 9.82 -11.21 -16.10
N LYS A 34 9.20 -11.86 -17.10
CA LYS A 34 9.49 -11.62 -18.52
C LYS A 34 9.18 -10.19 -18.95
N ASN A 35 8.12 -9.60 -18.40
CA ASN A 35 7.71 -8.24 -18.72
C ASN A 35 8.25 -7.20 -17.72
N ARG A 36 9.11 -7.61 -16.78
CA ARG A 36 9.70 -6.75 -15.74
C ARG A 36 8.64 -5.92 -14.99
N MET A 37 7.56 -6.58 -14.59
CA MET A 37 6.41 -5.92 -13.96
C MET A 37 6.47 -5.99 -12.43
N CYS A 38 5.99 -4.94 -11.79
CA CYS A 38 5.76 -4.85 -10.36
C CYS A 38 4.28 -4.58 -10.10
N ILE A 39 3.73 -5.23 -9.08
CA ILE A 39 2.34 -5.02 -8.64
C ILE A 39 2.39 -4.50 -7.22
N SER A 40 1.77 -3.35 -7.01
CA SER A 40 1.54 -2.79 -5.69
C SER A 40 0.16 -3.22 -5.23
N MET A 41 0.08 -3.73 -4.00
CA MET A 41 -1.17 -4.18 -3.41
C MET A 41 -1.29 -3.66 -1.99
N GLU A 42 -2.51 -3.30 -1.60
CA GLU A 42 -2.85 -3.02 -0.21
C GLU A 42 -3.27 -4.34 0.46
N LEU A 43 -2.69 -4.65 1.61
CA LEU A 43 -3.02 -5.84 2.38
C LEU A 43 -4.05 -5.48 3.47
N VAL A 44 -5.25 -6.04 3.34
CA VAL A 44 -6.35 -5.84 4.29
C VAL A 44 -6.41 -7.06 5.21
N THR A 45 -6.01 -6.90 6.46
CA THR A 45 -6.04 -7.97 7.45
C THR A 45 -6.14 -7.45 8.88
N ALA A 46 -6.80 -8.20 9.76
CA ALA A 46 -6.83 -7.92 11.20
C ALA A 46 -5.64 -8.53 11.95
N VAL A 47 -4.83 -9.36 11.29
CA VAL A 47 -3.76 -10.16 11.91
C VAL A 47 -2.49 -9.35 12.16
N LEU A 48 -2.27 -8.28 11.39
CA LEU A 48 -1.09 -7.41 11.51
C LEU A 48 -1.33 -6.17 12.39
N GLY A 49 -2.51 -6.04 13.00
CA GLY A 49 -2.86 -4.95 13.90
C GLY A 49 -4.00 -4.07 13.37
N ASP A 50 -4.34 -3.08 14.18
CA ASP A 50 -5.54 -2.26 13.99
C ASP A 50 -5.31 -0.99 13.13
N HIS A 51 -6.14 -0.83 12.09
CA HIS A 51 -6.20 0.37 11.25
C HIS A 51 -7.66 0.75 10.97
N GLY A 52 -8.16 1.83 11.56
CA GLY A 52 -9.54 2.29 11.35
C GLY A 52 -10.61 1.32 11.88
N GLN A 53 -10.90 0.26 11.14
CA GLN A 53 -11.83 -0.81 11.51
C GLN A 53 -11.18 -2.17 11.21
N ARG A 54 -11.40 -3.16 12.08
CA ARG A 54 -10.91 -4.52 11.84
C ARG A 54 -11.68 -5.15 10.68
N PRO A 55 -11.01 -5.59 9.61
CA PRO A 55 -11.71 -6.23 8.51
C PRO A 55 -12.29 -7.58 8.93
N ARG A 56 -13.35 -8.00 8.26
CA ARG A 56 -14.02 -9.29 8.49
C ARG A 56 -13.32 -10.43 7.76
N GLU A 57 -12.76 -10.14 6.59
CA GLU A 57 -11.94 -11.06 5.81
C GLU A 57 -10.50 -10.58 5.67
N ASP A 58 -9.62 -11.46 5.20
CA ASP A 58 -8.23 -11.14 4.90
C ASP A 58 -8.02 -11.24 3.38
N TYR A 59 -7.61 -10.15 2.74
CA TYR A 59 -7.40 -10.08 1.29
C TYR A 59 -6.39 -9.00 0.93
N ALA A 60 -5.97 -8.98 -0.34
CA ALA A 60 -5.16 -7.93 -0.90
C ALA A 60 -5.86 -7.32 -2.12
N VAL A 61 -5.66 -6.03 -2.35
CA VAL A 61 -6.24 -5.34 -3.50
C VAL A 61 -5.17 -4.62 -4.30
N VAL A 62 -5.23 -4.71 -5.63
CA VAL A 62 -4.25 -4.07 -6.51
C VAL A 62 -4.47 -2.56 -6.49
N THR A 63 -3.40 -1.82 -6.19
CA THR A 63 -3.39 -0.35 -6.15
C THR A 63 -2.58 0.27 -7.29
N ALA A 64 -1.59 -0.45 -7.83
CA ALA A 64 -0.84 -0.03 -9.00
C ALA A 64 -0.22 -1.23 -9.73
N VAL A 65 -0.06 -1.09 -11.04
CA VAL A 65 0.72 -1.99 -11.89
C VAL A 65 1.77 -1.16 -12.63
N THR A 66 3.03 -1.59 -12.55
CA THR A 66 4.17 -0.83 -13.05
C THR A 66 5.06 -1.71 -13.91
N GLU A 67 5.37 -1.27 -15.13
CA GLU A 67 6.39 -1.86 -15.98
C GLU A 67 7.75 -1.18 -15.74
N LEU A 68 8.80 -1.98 -15.55
CA LEU A 68 10.17 -1.55 -15.34
C LEU A 68 11.02 -1.91 -16.56
N GLY A 69 12.11 -1.18 -16.83
CA GLY A 69 13.12 -1.58 -17.82
C GLY A 69 13.15 -0.80 -19.14
N ASN A 70 12.08 -0.12 -19.55
CA ASN A 70 12.02 0.65 -20.80
C ASN A 70 12.19 2.18 -20.58
N GLY A 71 13.07 2.58 -19.66
CA GLY A 71 13.23 3.97 -19.24
C GLY A 71 12.54 4.27 -17.90
N LYS A 72 11.91 5.45 -17.77
CA LYS A 72 11.11 5.78 -16.57
C LYS A 72 10.00 4.72 -16.39
N PRO A 73 9.65 4.33 -15.16
CA PRO A 73 8.59 3.36 -14.94
C PRO A 73 7.29 3.78 -15.60
N LYS A 74 6.66 2.86 -16.33
CA LYS A 74 5.34 3.07 -16.89
C LYS A 74 4.31 2.54 -15.90
N PHE A 75 3.46 3.42 -15.39
CA PHE A 75 2.31 3.05 -14.57
C PHE A 75 1.09 2.84 -15.45
N TYR A 76 0.35 1.77 -15.18
CA TYR A 76 -0.90 1.51 -15.87
C TYR A 76 -1.95 2.57 -15.50
N SER A 77 -2.71 3.01 -16.49
CA SER A 77 -3.96 3.76 -16.32
C SER A 77 -5.00 2.89 -15.61
N THR A 78 -6.05 3.52 -15.05
CA THR A 78 -7.09 2.75 -14.34
C THR A 78 -7.78 1.71 -15.22
N PRO A 79 -8.15 1.98 -16.49
CA PRO A 79 -8.64 0.95 -17.40
C PRO A 79 -7.65 -0.20 -17.58
N GLU A 80 -6.36 0.08 -17.79
CA GLU A 80 -5.32 -0.96 -17.91
C GLU A 80 -5.19 -1.81 -16.63
N ILE A 81 -5.30 -1.19 -15.43
CA ILE A 81 -5.31 -1.92 -14.16
C ILE A 81 -6.53 -2.85 -14.08
N ILE A 82 -7.72 -2.38 -14.46
CA ILE A 82 -8.95 -3.20 -14.47
C ILE A 82 -8.80 -4.38 -15.44
N ALA A 83 -8.34 -4.13 -16.66
CA ALA A 83 -8.09 -5.17 -17.65
C ALA A 83 -7.10 -6.22 -17.13
N PHE A 84 -5.98 -5.76 -16.57
CA PHE A 84 -4.95 -6.60 -15.98
C PHE A 84 -5.51 -7.47 -14.84
N CYS A 85 -6.24 -6.85 -13.92
CA CYS A 85 -6.80 -7.56 -12.77
C CYS A 85 -7.88 -8.55 -13.18
N ARG A 86 -8.76 -8.22 -14.13
CA ARG A 86 -9.77 -9.17 -14.63
C ARG A 86 -9.13 -10.35 -15.38
N LYS A 87 -8.08 -10.10 -16.16
CA LYS A 87 -7.29 -11.14 -16.85
C LYS A 87 -6.65 -12.14 -15.87
N TRP A 88 -6.05 -11.64 -14.79
CA TRP A 88 -5.36 -12.45 -13.79
C TRP A 88 -6.23 -12.84 -12.59
N ARG A 89 -7.49 -12.40 -12.58
CA ARG A 89 -8.48 -12.55 -11.49
C ARG A 89 -7.97 -12.04 -10.15
N LEU A 90 -7.31 -10.89 -10.17
CA LEU A 90 -6.87 -10.18 -8.97
C LEU A 90 -7.95 -9.19 -8.51
N PRO A 91 -8.07 -8.92 -7.20
CA PRO A 91 -9.03 -7.96 -6.70
C PRO A 91 -8.70 -6.52 -7.09
N THR A 92 -9.72 -5.78 -7.50
CA THR A 92 -9.71 -4.32 -7.66
C THR A 92 -10.61 -3.66 -6.63
N ASN A 93 -10.29 -2.41 -6.30
CA ASN A 93 -11.18 -1.54 -5.54
C ASN A 93 -12.37 -1.09 -6.40
N HIS A 94 -13.39 -0.51 -5.76
CA HIS A 94 -14.46 0.18 -6.46
C HIS A 94 -13.88 1.38 -7.21
N VAL A 95 -14.30 1.61 -8.44
CA VAL A 95 -13.85 2.73 -9.26
C VAL A 95 -15.03 3.57 -9.72
N TRP A 96 -14.96 4.88 -9.49
CA TRP A 96 -15.91 5.87 -10.03
C TRP A 96 -15.21 6.82 -10.97
N LEU A 97 -15.86 7.11 -12.11
CA LEU A 97 -15.38 7.96 -13.17
C LEU A 97 -16.28 9.18 -13.34
N PHE A 98 -15.71 10.40 -13.26
CA PHE A 98 -16.44 11.67 -13.35
C PHE A 98 -15.93 12.54 -14.51
N SER A 99 -16.49 12.34 -15.71
CA SER A 99 -16.07 12.83 -17.05
C SER A 99 -16.56 14.20 -17.44
N THR A 100 -17.54 14.74 -16.72
CA THR A 100 -18.12 16.04 -17.04
C THR A 100 -17.89 17.00 -15.89
N ARG A 101 -17.82 18.29 -16.18
CA ARG A 101 -17.79 19.33 -15.14
C ARG A 101 -18.94 19.16 -14.14
N LYS A 102 -20.11 18.70 -14.61
CA LYS A 102 -21.29 18.45 -13.78
C LYS A 102 -21.06 17.27 -12.82
N SER A 103 -20.58 16.14 -13.31
CA SER A 103 -20.34 14.95 -12.47
C SER A 103 -19.20 15.19 -11.48
N VAL A 104 -18.13 15.89 -11.88
CA VAL A 104 -17.06 16.34 -10.97
C VAL A 104 -17.57 17.29 -9.87
N THR A 105 -18.42 18.27 -10.22
CA THR A 105 -19.01 19.18 -9.22
C THR A 105 -19.93 18.42 -8.27
N SER A 106 -20.68 17.45 -8.78
CA SER A 106 -21.58 16.61 -7.98
C SER A 106 -20.80 15.71 -7.03
N PHE A 107 -19.66 15.18 -7.48
CA PHE A 107 -18.72 14.45 -6.63
C PHE A 107 -18.26 15.30 -5.43
N PHE A 108 -17.74 16.52 -5.66
CA PHE A 108 -17.27 17.36 -4.56
C PHE A 108 -18.39 17.76 -3.61
N ALA A 109 -19.59 18.04 -4.13
CA ALA A 109 -20.76 18.31 -3.29
C ALA A 109 -21.16 17.09 -2.43
N ALA A 110 -21.10 15.88 -3.00
CA ALA A 110 -21.36 14.64 -2.25
C ALA A 110 -20.29 14.40 -1.19
N TYR A 111 -19.01 14.60 -1.52
CA TYR A 111 -17.91 14.48 -0.56
C TYR A 111 -18.03 15.50 0.57
N ASP A 112 -18.28 16.77 0.28
CA ASP A 112 -18.45 17.81 1.30
C ASP A 112 -19.60 17.48 2.26
N ALA A 113 -20.71 16.96 1.74
CA ALA A 113 -21.85 16.52 2.55
C ALA A 113 -21.54 15.30 3.44
N LEU A 114 -20.62 14.43 3.03
CA LEU A 114 -20.35 13.14 3.68
C LEU A 114 -19.00 13.08 4.41
N CYS A 115 -18.09 14.04 4.24
CA CYS A 115 -16.72 13.93 4.74
C CYS A 115 -16.62 13.80 6.28
N GLU A 116 -17.61 14.32 7.01
CA GLU A 116 -17.66 14.29 8.48
C GLU A 116 -18.51 13.15 9.07
N GLU A 117 -19.41 12.54 8.30
CA GLU A 117 -20.43 11.60 8.80
C GLU A 117 -20.61 10.34 7.93
N GLY A 118 -20.00 10.32 6.75
CA GLY A 118 -20.14 9.27 5.75
C GLY A 118 -19.65 7.91 6.24
N THR A 119 -20.39 6.88 5.83
CA THR A 119 -20.04 5.47 5.98
C THR A 119 -19.92 4.83 4.60
N ALA A 120 -19.38 3.62 4.53
CA ALA A 120 -19.24 2.88 3.28
C ALA A 120 -20.55 2.83 2.49
N THR A 121 -21.66 2.50 3.15
CA THR A 121 -22.98 2.46 2.50
C THR A 121 -23.40 3.82 1.92
N SER A 122 -23.32 4.90 2.70
CA SER A 122 -23.80 6.21 2.24
C SER A 122 -22.90 6.83 1.17
N VAL A 123 -21.58 6.66 1.32
CA VAL A 123 -20.58 7.15 0.35
C VAL A 123 -20.69 6.40 -0.96
N CYS A 124 -20.63 5.06 -0.96
CA CYS A 124 -20.69 4.29 -2.21
C CYS A 124 -21.98 4.59 -2.97
N LYS A 125 -23.13 4.62 -2.27
CA LYS A 125 -24.41 4.97 -2.90
C LYS A 125 -24.38 6.35 -3.55
N ALA A 126 -23.93 7.37 -2.81
CA ALA A 126 -23.91 8.73 -3.34
C ALA A 126 -22.96 8.88 -4.54
N LEU A 127 -21.84 8.16 -4.54
CA LEU A 127 -20.90 8.17 -5.66
C LEU A 127 -21.40 7.38 -6.87
N ASP A 128 -22.06 6.24 -6.65
CA ASP A 128 -22.73 5.47 -7.71
C ASP A 128 -23.81 6.31 -8.42
N ASP A 129 -24.58 7.10 -7.66
CA ASP A 129 -25.65 7.95 -8.20
C ASP A 129 -25.14 9.11 -9.07
N VAL A 130 -23.91 9.59 -8.85
CA VAL A 130 -23.36 10.80 -9.51
C VAL A 130 -22.22 10.52 -10.49
N ALA A 131 -21.67 9.31 -10.52
CA ALA A 131 -20.62 8.91 -11.44
C ALA A 131 -21.16 8.68 -12.86
N ASP A 132 -20.32 8.97 -13.86
CA ASP A 132 -20.65 8.65 -15.25
C ASP A 132 -20.39 7.17 -15.56
N ILE A 133 -19.33 6.60 -14.96
CA ILE A 133 -19.07 5.15 -14.95
C ILE A 133 -18.77 4.72 -13.51
N SER A 134 -19.46 3.68 -13.05
CA SER A 134 -19.17 3.00 -11.78
C SER A 134 -18.77 1.56 -12.06
N VAL A 135 -17.61 1.16 -11.56
CA VAL A 135 -17.08 -0.20 -11.66
C VAL A 135 -16.97 -0.76 -10.24
N PRO A 136 -17.79 -1.75 -9.88
CA PRO A 136 -17.74 -2.33 -8.54
C PRO A 136 -16.39 -3.01 -8.29
N GLY A 137 -15.94 -2.96 -7.03
CA GLY A 137 -14.76 -3.70 -6.59
C GLY A 137 -14.98 -5.21 -6.67
N SER A 138 -13.90 -5.98 -6.75
CA SER A 138 -13.99 -7.45 -6.82
C SER A 138 -14.51 -8.07 -5.52
N LYS A 139 -14.34 -7.36 -4.40
CA LYS A 139 -14.94 -7.66 -3.10
C LYS A 139 -15.74 -6.44 -2.64
N ASP A 140 -16.93 -6.68 -2.12
CA ASP A 140 -17.76 -5.60 -1.56
C ASP A 140 -17.18 -5.13 -0.22
N HIS A 141 -16.78 -3.86 -0.15
CA HIS A 141 -16.14 -3.27 1.04
C HIS A 141 -16.98 -3.46 2.30
N ILE A 142 -18.30 -3.25 2.21
CA ILE A 142 -19.21 -3.33 3.36
C ILE A 142 -19.25 -4.76 3.90
N GLN A 143 -19.24 -5.75 3.01
CA GLN A 143 -19.20 -7.16 3.39
C GLN A 143 -17.88 -7.54 4.05
N VAL A 144 -16.74 -7.15 3.46
CA VAL A 144 -15.42 -7.69 3.84
C VAL A 144 -14.64 -6.84 4.83
N GLN A 145 -14.89 -5.53 4.91
CA GLN A 145 -14.26 -4.62 5.88
C GLN A 145 -15.27 -4.02 6.86
N GLY A 146 -16.46 -3.67 6.39
CA GLY A 146 -17.50 -2.99 7.17
C GLY A 146 -17.78 -1.57 6.68
N GLU A 147 -18.31 -0.76 7.59
CA GLU A 147 -18.88 0.57 7.29
C GLU A 147 -17.90 1.73 7.43
N ILE A 148 -16.75 1.55 8.08
CA ILE A 148 -15.76 2.62 8.23
C ILE A 148 -14.86 2.62 7.00
N LEU A 149 -15.00 3.65 6.17
CA LEU A 149 -14.10 3.95 5.07
C LEU A 149 -12.93 4.80 5.58
N GLU A 150 -11.71 4.44 5.21
CA GLU A 150 -10.56 5.31 5.44
C GLU A 150 -10.70 6.63 4.67
N GLY A 151 -11.06 6.52 3.40
CA GLY A 151 -10.99 7.64 2.50
C GLY A 151 -11.29 7.27 1.05
N LEU A 152 -10.97 8.23 0.18
CA LEU A 152 -11.02 8.10 -1.26
C LEU A 152 -9.69 8.59 -1.83
N VAL A 153 -9.23 7.95 -2.91
CA VAL A 153 -8.06 8.40 -3.65
C VAL A 153 -8.48 8.93 -5.01
N ALA A 154 -8.40 10.24 -5.22
CA ALA A 154 -8.71 10.91 -6.48
C ALA A 154 -7.48 10.95 -7.39
N ARG A 155 -7.64 10.68 -8.68
CA ARG A 155 -6.63 10.92 -9.71
C ARG A 155 -7.23 11.69 -10.88
N ILE A 156 -6.52 12.70 -11.37
CA ILE A 156 -6.87 13.38 -12.62
C ILE A 156 -6.38 12.54 -13.80
N VAL A 157 -7.25 12.28 -14.77
CA VAL A 157 -6.94 11.53 -15.99
C VAL A 157 -7.48 12.24 -17.23
N SER A 158 -7.02 11.83 -18.41
CA SER A 158 -7.41 12.43 -19.68
C SER A 158 -8.86 12.09 -20.07
N HIS A 159 -9.44 12.88 -20.99
CA HIS A 159 -10.81 12.67 -21.46
C HIS A 159 -10.99 11.32 -22.19
N GLU A 160 -9.96 10.83 -22.89
CA GLU A 160 -9.98 9.55 -23.61
C GLU A 160 -10.17 8.35 -22.66
N CYS A 161 -9.89 8.52 -21.37
CA CYS A 161 -10.03 7.47 -20.37
C CYS A 161 -11.49 6.95 -20.26
N SER A 162 -12.50 7.77 -20.55
CA SER A 162 -13.91 7.30 -20.56
C SER A 162 -14.16 6.26 -21.66
N GLN A 163 -13.72 6.55 -22.88
CA GLN A 163 -13.86 5.62 -24.01
C GLN A 163 -13.03 4.35 -23.77
N HIS A 164 -11.79 4.51 -23.31
CA HIS A 164 -10.93 3.39 -22.98
C HIS A 164 -11.50 2.51 -21.86
N MET A 165 -12.12 3.12 -20.84
CA MET A 165 -12.81 2.39 -19.77
C MET A 165 -13.96 1.55 -20.34
N GLU A 166 -14.82 2.12 -21.18
CA GLU A 166 -15.93 1.38 -21.81
C GLU A 166 -15.44 0.20 -22.66
N GLU A 167 -14.38 0.39 -23.43
CA GLU A 167 -13.74 -0.67 -24.22
C GLU A 167 -13.22 -1.80 -23.32
N VAL A 168 -12.47 -1.47 -22.28
CA VAL A 168 -11.95 -2.46 -21.32
C VAL A 168 -13.08 -3.21 -20.64
N LEU A 169 -14.14 -2.52 -20.21
CA LEU A 169 -15.26 -3.16 -19.50
C LEU A 169 -16.03 -4.13 -20.40
N ARG A 170 -16.10 -3.85 -21.70
CA ARG A 170 -16.68 -4.74 -22.72
C ARG A 170 -15.78 -5.94 -23.01
N ASP A 171 -14.48 -5.71 -23.19
CA ASP A 171 -13.54 -6.74 -23.65
C ASP A 171 -13.08 -7.66 -22.51
N TYR A 172 -13.11 -7.16 -21.28
CA TYR A 172 -12.76 -7.89 -20.06
C TYR A 172 -13.94 -7.83 -19.08
N PRO A 173 -15.00 -8.65 -19.20
CA PRO A 173 -16.09 -8.69 -18.23
C PRO A 173 -15.62 -9.22 -16.86
N PRO A 174 -16.38 -9.00 -15.77
CA PRO A 174 -16.06 -9.54 -14.44
C PRO A 174 -15.80 -11.07 -14.50
N PRO A 175 -14.68 -11.56 -13.95
CA PRO A 175 -14.34 -12.96 -14.03
C PRO A 175 -15.23 -13.82 -13.12
N PRO A 176 -15.46 -15.10 -13.47
CA PRO A 176 -16.12 -16.04 -12.57
C PRO A 176 -15.20 -16.34 -11.37
N VAL A 177 -15.82 -16.62 -10.21
CA VAL A 177 -15.11 -17.10 -9.01
C VAL A 177 -15.25 -18.61 -8.96
N GLU A 178 -14.24 -19.33 -9.45
CA GLU A 178 -14.28 -20.81 -9.56
C GLU A 178 -14.04 -21.53 -8.23
N GLY A 179 -13.35 -20.90 -7.27
CA GLY A 179 -13.08 -21.47 -5.96
C GLY A 179 -14.15 -21.19 -4.91
N ALA A 180 -15.24 -20.51 -5.27
CA ALA A 180 -16.34 -20.23 -4.34
C ALA A 180 -16.96 -21.54 -3.84
N GLY A 181 -16.82 -21.82 -2.54
CA GLY A 181 -17.35 -23.03 -1.90
C GLY A 181 -16.40 -24.23 -1.83
N LEU A 182 -15.14 -24.09 -2.25
CA LEU A 182 -14.10 -25.08 -1.95
C LEU A 182 -13.60 -24.94 -0.51
N ASP A 183 -13.27 -26.06 0.14
CA ASP A 183 -12.50 -26.03 1.37
C ASP A 183 -11.05 -25.63 1.04
N LEU A 184 -10.69 -24.39 1.38
CA LEU A 184 -9.36 -23.82 1.15
C LEU A 184 -8.39 -24.14 2.29
N GLY A 185 -8.83 -24.94 3.25
CA GLY A 185 -8.13 -25.21 4.49
C GLY A 185 -8.14 -24.02 5.45
N PRO A 186 -7.32 -24.10 6.51
CA PRO A 186 -7.29 -23.11 7.57
C PRO A 186 -7.10 -21.68 7.04
N SER A 187 -7.87 -20.76 7.59
CA SER A 187 -7.76 -19.32 7.39
C SER A 187 -6.46 -18.76 7.96
N LEU A 188 -6.10 -17.55 7.53
CA LEU A 188 -4.95 -16.83 8.07
C LEU A 188 -5.01 -16.75 9.61
N ARG A 189 -6.19 -16.41 10.12
CA ARG A 189 -6.45 -16.24 11.56
C ARG A 189 -6.29 -17.56 12.32
N GLU A 190 -6.81 -18.66 11.79
CA GLU A 190 -6.67 -19.98 12.41
C GLU A 190 -5.20 -20.45 12.47
N ILE A 191 -4.43 -20.22 11.39
CA ILE A 191 -3.00 -20.56 11.38
C ILE A 191 -2.23 -19.70 12.38
N CYS A 192 -2.46 -18.39 12.41
CA CYS A 192 -1.81 -17.50 13.35
C CYS A 192 -2.17 -17.84 14.80
N ALA A 193 -3.44 -18.13 15.09
CA ALA A 193 -3.91 -18.57 16.40
C ALA A 193 -3.22 -19.86 16.86
N ALA A 194 -3.14 -20.86 15.99
CA ALA A 194 -2.55 -22.16 16.30
C ALA A 194 -1.03 -22.09 16.57
N ASN A 195 -0.33 -21.08 16.03
CA ASN A 195 1.13 -20.96 16.10
C ASN A 195 1.60 -19.72 16.89
N ARG A 196 0.74 -19.16 17.75
CA ARG A 196 1.01 -17.90 18.49
C ARG A 196 2.20 -17.93 19.46
N SER A 197 2.73 -19.11 19.79
CA SER A 197 3.86 -19.25 20.71
C SER A 197 5.22 -19.18 20.02
N ASP A 198 5.28 -19.27 18.70
CA ASP A 198 6.52 -19.37 17.94
C ASP A 198 6.34 -18.76 16.55
N GLU A 199 6.92 -17.57 16.34
CA GLU A 199 6.87 -16.88 15.04
C GLU A 199 7.44 -17.73 13.91
N LYS A 200 8.49 -18.50 14.17
CA LYS A 200 9.13 -19.34 13.15
C LYS A 200 8.20 -20.44 12.70
N GLN A 201 7.48 -21.08 13.63
CA GLN A 201 6.45 -22.07 13.29
C GLN A 201 5.26 -21.42 12.59
N GLN A 202 4.86 -20.21 13.00
CA GLN A 202 3.80 -19.46 12.34
C GLN A 202 4.15 -19.18 10.87
N ILE A 203 5.33 -18.62 10.62
CA ILE A 203 5.85 -18.37 9.26
C ILE A 203 5.87 -19.68 8.47
N LYS A 204 6.40 -20.76 9.05
CA LYS A 204 6.48 -22.06 8.38
C LYS A 204 5.10 -22.60 8.00
N ALA A 205 4.12 -22.54 8.90
CA ALA A 205 2.76 -23.00 8.65
C ALA A 205 2.07 -22.18 7.54
N LEU A 206 2.24 -20.85 7.55
CA LEU A 206 1.73 -19.97 6.51
C LEU A 206 2.33 -20.31 5.14
N LEU A 207 3.66 -20.47 5.04
CA LEU A 207 4.33 -20.78 3.78
C LEU A 207 3.99 -22.19 3.26
N GLN A 208 3.89 -23.18 4.15
CA GLN A 208 3.50 -24.55 3.77
C GLN A 208 2.09 -24.60 3.17
N SER A 209 1.16 -23.79 3.68
CA SER A 209 -0.24 -23.81 3.24
C SER A 209 -0.48 -23.24 1.83
N VAL A 210 0.45 -22.44 1.30
CA VAL A 210 0.37 -21.90 -0.08
C VAL A 210 1.15 -22.73 -1.10
N GLY A 211 1.99 -23.66 -0.63
CA GLY A 211 2.80 -24.52 -1.49
C GLY A 211 4.09 -23.86 -2.02
N SER A 212 4.89 -24.68 -2.70
CA SER A 212 6.25 -24.32 -3.14
C SER A 212 6.31 -23.29 -4.27
N SER A 213 5.21 -23.01 -4.98
CA SER A 213 5.22 -21.98 -6.04
C SER A 213 5.42 -20.57 -5.50
N PHE A 214 4.95 -20.27 -4.27
CA PHE A 214 5.18 -18.98 -3.62
C PHE A 214 6.50 -18.95 -2.85
N CYS A 215 6.88 -20.08 -2.27
CA CYS A 215 8.09 -20.24 -1.48
C CYS A 215 8.80 -21.52 -1.88
N PRO A 216 9.58 -21.49 -2.97
CA PRO A 216 10.25 -22.69 -3.48
C PRO A 216 11.34 -23.20 -2.53
N ASP A 217 11.94 -22.31 -1.74
CA ASP A 217 12.94 -22.65 -0.73
C ASP A 217 12.68 -21.92 0.59
N HIS A 218 12.56 -22.67 1.68
CA HIS A 218 12.38 -22.14 3.03
C HIS A 218 13.66 -21.46 3.57
N SER A 219 14.83 -21.77 3.00
CA SER A 219 16.10 -21.15 3.39
C SER A 219 16.14 -19.64 3.10
N ASP A 220 15.34 -19.17 2.14
CA ASP A 220 15.15 -17.74 1.89
C ASP A 220 14.52 -17.00 3.08
N TRP A 221 13.78 -17.71 3.93
CA TRP A 221 13.12 -17.15 5.11
C TRP A 221 13.94 -17.38 6.38
N PHE A 222 14.50 -18.59 6.53
CA PHE A 222 15.13 -19.04 7.78
C PHE A 222 16.67 -19.11 7.72
N GLY A 223 17.27 -19.04 6.54
CA GLY A 223 18.68 -19.37 6.30
C GLY A 223 18.93 -20.87 6.18
N VAL A 224 20.20 -21.26 6.00
CA VAL A 224 20.62 -22.67 5.94
C VAL A 224 20.87 -23.19 7.36
N GLU A 225 20.06 -24.14 7.84
CA GLU A 225 20.16 -24.69 9.21
C GLU A 225 21.29 -25.73 9.41
N ALA A 226 22.12 -26.00 8.40
CA ALA A 226 23.17 -27.01 8.49
C ALA A 226 24.54 -26.41 8.85
N GLY A 227 24.88 -26.38 10.15
CA GLY A 227 26.26 -26.56 10.64
C GLY A 227 27.37 -25.62 10.15
N GLY A 228 27.07 -24.46 9.59
CA GLY A 228 28.07 -23.51 9.06
C GLY A 228 27.63 -22.06 9.19
N THR A 229 28.60 -21.17 9.37
CA THR A 229 28.56 -19.77 9.78
C THR A 229 27.90 -18.79 8.77
N HIS A 230 26.86 -19.19 8.03
CA HIS A 230 26.22 -18.34 7.03
C HIS A 230 24.91 -17.75 7.56
N SER A 231 24.99 -16.52 8.06
CA SER A 231 23.82 -15.70 8.41
C SER A 231 22.96 -15.44 7.17
N ARG A 232 21.62 -15.42 7.32
CA ARG A 232 20.68 -14.97 6.28
C ARG A 232 21.06 -13.58 5.74
N ASN A 233 21.63 -12.74 6.60
CA ASN A 233 22.07 -11.40 6.26
C ASN A 233 23.38 -11.45 5.50
N ALA A 234 23.41 -10.82 4.33
CA ALA A 234 24.65 -10.60 3.60
C ALA A 234 25.45 -9.47 4.24
N ASP A 235 26.77 -9.48 4.01
CA ASP A 235 27.67 -8.45 4.52
C ASP A 235 27.36 -7.05 3.94
N ARG A 236 27.58 -6.00 4.74
CA ARG A 236 27.32 -4.61 4.31
C ARG A 236 28.16 -4.19 3.09
N SER A 237 29.30 -4.84 2.83
CA SER A 237 30.12 -4.58 1.65
C SER A 237 29.39 -4.90 0.34
N VAL A 238 28.37 -5.75 0.34
CA VAL A 238 27.58 -6.06 -0.86
C VAL A 238 26.91 -4.80 -1.42
N LEU A 239 26.37 -3.94 -0.56
CA LEU A 239 25.80 -2.67 -0.99
C LEU A 239 26.86 -1.79 -1.67
N THR A 240 28.05 -1.73 -1.08
CA THR A 240 29.17 -0.98 -1.66
C THR A 240 29.57 -1.57 -3.01
N LYS A 241 29.71 -2.89 -3.13
CA LYS A 241 30.00 -3.57 -4.40
C LYS A 241 28.94 -3.28 -5.45
N PHE A 242 27.66 -3.38 -5.10
CA PHE A 242 26.55 -3.03 -5.99
C PHE A 242 26.65 -1.59 -6.49
N LEU A 243 26.94 -0.63 -5.62
CA LEU A 243 27.08 0.78 -6.00
C LEU A 243 28.34 1.10 -6.80
N HIS A 244 29.34 0.21 -6.86
CA HIS A 244 30.54 0.38 -7.68
C HIS A 244 30.51 -0.48 -8.96
N ALA A 245 29.60 -1.45 -9.05
CA ALA A 245 29.45 -2.28 -10.22
C ALA A 245 28.88 -1.48 -11.41
N HIS A 246 29.33 -1.84 -12.61
CA HIS A 246 28.75 -1.31 -13.84
C HIS A 246 27.30 -1.83 -13.97
N PRO A 247 26.30 -0.94 -14.12
CA PRO A 247 24.91 -1.36 -14.23
C PRO A 247 24.67 -2.08 -15.57
N ALA A 248 23.91 -3.17 -15.53
CA ALA A 248 23.59 -3.95 -16.73
C ALA A 248 22.46 -3.32 -17.57
N ASP A 249 21.59 -2.54 -16.93
CA ASP A 249 20.43 -1.91 -17.56
C ASP A 249 20.13 -0.50 -16.99
N PHE A 250 19.17 0.18 -17.61
CA PHE A 250 18.74 1.52 -17.20
C PHE A 250 18.19 1.54 -15.78
N SER A 251 17.38 0.55 -15.41
CA SER A 251 16.76 0.45 -14.09
C SER A 251 17.82 0.35 -13.00
N THR A 252 18.83 -0.51 -13.19
CA THR A 252 19.96 -0.69 -12.28
C THR A 252 20.74 0.61 -12.13
N THR A 253 20.96 1.33 -13.24
CA THR A 253 21.61 2.66 -13.21
C THR A 253 20.84 3.63 -12.32
N LYS A 254 19.52 3.73 -12.52
CA LYS A 254 18.65 4.62 -11.76
C LYS A 254 18.51 4.24 -10.29
N LEU A 255 18.50 2.94 -10.00
CA LEU A 255 18.49 2.45 -8.62
C LEU A 255 19.79 2.86 -7.91
N GLN A 256 20.94 2.66 -8.55
CA GLN A 256 22.22 3.09 -7.99
C GLN A 256 22.28 4.61 -7.79
N GLU A 257 21.81 5.42 -8.76
CA GLU A 257 21.72 6.89 -8.63
C GLU A 257 20.87 7.30 -7.42
N MET A 258 19.68 6.72 -7.27
CA MET A 258 18.78 7.00 -6.15
C MET A 258 19.46 6.67 -4.80
N ILE A 259 20.06 5.49 -4.67
CA ILE A 259 20.71 5.06 -3.43
C ILE A 259 21.92 5.95 -3.11
N ARG A 260 22.73 6.31 -4.10
CA ARG A 260 23.86 7.25 -3.91
C ARG A 260 23.34 8.59 -3.37
N LEU A 261 22.32 9.16 -4.00
CA LEU A 261 21.72 10.42 -3.56
C LEU A 261 21.19 10.35 -2.12
N MET A 262 20.45 9.29 -1.78
CA MET A 262 19.92 9.10 -0.43
C MET A 262 21.04 9.05 0.61
N ARG A 263 22.15 8.38 0.30
CA ARG A 263 23.31 8.29 1.19
C ARG A 263 24.05 9.63 1.30
N ASP A 264 24.27 10.31 0.19
CA ASP A 264 24.97 11.61 0.15
C ASP A 264 24.20 12.68 0.93
N LYS A 265 22.86 12.71 0.79
CA LYS A 265 21.97 13.63 1.49
C LYS A 265 21.58 13.16 2.89
N ARG A 266 22.08 11.99 3.32
CA ARG A 266 21.78 11.34 4.60
C ARG A 266 20.27 11.28 4.88
N PHE A 267 19.50 10.85 3.89
CA PHE A 267 18.09 10.58 4.08
C PHE A 267 17.92 9.38 5.01
N PRO A 268 17.08 9.46 6.06
CA PRO A 268 16.73 8.33 6.90
C PRO A 268 16.22 7.15 6.08
N ALA A 269 17.05 6.12 5.92
CA ALA A 269 16.68 4.90 5.21
C ALA A 269 17.53 3.71 5.68
N ALA A 270 16.94 2.52 5.63
CA ALA A 270 17.61 1.26 5.90
C ALA A 270 17.78 0.46 4.60
N PHE A 271 18.97 -0.09 4.41
CA PHE A 271 19.30 -1.00 3.32
C PHE A 271 19.70 -2.34 3.94
N LYS A 272 18.83 -3.34 3.85
CA LYS A 272 19.07 -4.70 4.33
C LYS A 272 19.33 -5.61 3.13
N ILE A 273 20.39 -6.40 3.18
CA ILE A 273 20.75 -7.32 2.09
C ILE A 273 20.77 -8.74 2.64
N TYR A 274 20.20 -9.66 1.88
CA TYR A 274 20.07 -11.07 2.19
C TYR A 274 20.64 -11.89 1.03
N HIS A 275 21.17 -13.07 1.34
CA HIS A 275 21.51 -14.05 0.30
C HIS A 275 20.23 -14.57 -0.36
N ASN A 276 20.29 -14.83 -1.67
CA ASN A 276 19.19 -15.46 -2.41
C ASN A 276 19.53 -16.94 -2.63
N PHE A 277 19.21 -17.78 -1.65
CA PHE A 277 19.66 -19.18 -1.61
C PHE A 277 19.02 -20.02 -2.72
N HIS A 278 17.78 -19.73 -3.09
CA HIS A 278 17.12 -20.36 -4.23
C HIS A 278 17.91 -20.26 -5.55
N LYS A 279 18.67 -19.16 -5.75
CA LYS A 279 19.47 -18.96 -6.97
C LYS A 279 20.94 -19.39 -6.81
N ILE A 280 21.40 -19.72 -5.59
CA ILE A 280 22.80 -20.06 -5.29
C ILE A 280 23.21 -21.41 -5.91
N ASP A 281 22.33 -22.41 -5.92
CA ASP A 281 22.67 -23.75 -6.43
C ASP A 281 22.59 -23.86 -7.97
N SER A 282 22.12 -22.79 -8.64
CA SER A 282 21.81 -22.82 -10.08
C SER A 282 22.89 -22.24 -10.99
N VAL A 283 23.95 -21.61 -10.47
CA VAL A 283 24.94 -20.93 -11.34
C VAL A 283 26.37 -20.91 -10.79
N SER A 284 27.35 -20.83 -11.71
CA SER A 284 28.79 -20.78 -11.46
C SER A 284 29.23 -19.78 -10.38
N ASN A 285 30.41 -20.02 -9.78
CA ASN A 285 31.07 -19.14 -8.79
C ASN A 285 31.21 -17.65 -9.21
N ASP A 286 30.96 -17.32 -10.48
CA ASP A 286 31.03 -15.97 -11.02
C ASP A 286 29.71 -15.18 -10.89
N ASN A 287 28.64 -15.79 -10.34
CA ASN A 287 27.32 -15.20 -10.15
C ASN A 287 26.90 -15.19 -8.68
N LEU A 288 26.59 -14.01 -8.17
CA LEU A 288 26.18 -13.80 -6.79
C LEU A 288 24.79 -13.17 -6.77
N PHE A 289 23.83 -13.89 -6.20
CA PHE A 289 22.45 -13.45 -6.09
C PHE A 289 22.13 -13.00 -4.67
N TYR A 290 21.55 -11.81 -4.57
CA TYR A 290 21.13 -11.21 -3.31
C TYR A 290 19.70 -10.66 -3.42
N LYS A 291 19.05 -10.50 -2.28
CA LYS A 291 17.80 -9.75 -2.12
C LYS A 291 18.10 -8.51 -1.29
N MET A 292 17.74 -7.34 -1.78
CA MET A 292 17.87 -6.07 -1.05
C MET A 292 16.49 -5.52 -0.70
N VAL A 293 16.32 -5.22 0.58
CA VAL A 293 15.15 -4.52 1.11
C VAL A 293 15.58 -3.09 1.44
N ILE A 294 14.97 -2.12 0.78
CA ILE A 294 15.14 -0.71 1.07
C ILE A 294 13.91 -0.25 1.84
N HIS A 295 14.10 0.45 2.95
CA HIS A 295 13.02 1.11 3.69
C HIS A 295 13.40 2.58 3.89
N VAL A 296 12.62 3.49 3.32
CA VAL A 296 12.72 4.94 3.54
C VAL A 296 11.91 5.31 4.77
N HIS A 297 12.54 5.95 5.75
CA HIS A 297 11.87 6.36 6.99
C HIS A 297 11.39 7.81 6.90
N SER A 298 10.25 8.12 7.51
CA SER A 298 9.65 9.46 7.59
C SER A 298 9.18 10.06 6.26
N ASP A 299 7.93 10.54 6.25
CA ASP A 299 7.33 11.32 5.16
C ASP A 299 8.15 12.56 4.75
N SER A 300 8.91 13.15 5.67
CA SER A 300 9.75 14.32 5.40
C SER A 300 10.82 14.06 4.31
N VAL A 301 11.24 12.80 4.15
CA VAL A 301 12.23 12.40 3.13
C VAL A 301 11.66 12.57 1.73
N PHE A 302 10.39 12.24 1.51
CA PHE A 302 9.76 12.36 0.19
C PHE A 302 9.71 13.82 -0.26
N ARG A 303 9.33 14.73 0.65
CA ARG A 303 9.37 16.18 0.38
C ARG A 303 10.77 16.66 0.02
N ARG A 304 11.81 16.17 0.72
CA ARG A 304 13.21 16.52 0.44
C ARG A 304 13.70 15.92 -0.88
N TYR A 305 13.37 14.67 -1.16
CA TYR A 305 13.73 13.97 -2.39
C TYR A 305 13.06 14.63 -3.61
N GLN A 306 11.79 15.01 -3.51
CA GLN A 306 11.06 15.70 -4.56
C GLN A 306 11.72 17.04 -4.94
N LYS A 307 12.32 17.77 -3.98
CA LYS A 307 13.13 18.96 -4.28
C LYS A 307 14.34 18.64 -5.13
N GLU A 308 15.01 17.51 -4.88
CA GLU A 308 16.13 17.05 -5.72
C GLU A 308 15.65 16.66 -7.12
N MET A 309 14.49 15.99 -7.24
CA MET A 309 13.89 15.66 -8.55
C MET A 309 13.61 16.90 -9.41
N ARG A 310 13.17 18.01 -8.80
CA ARG A 310 12.99 19.29 -9.52
C ARG A 310 14.27 19.85 -10.12
N HIS A 311 15.43 19.53 -9.53
CA HIS A 311 16.73 19.94 -10.03
C HIS A 311 17.38 18.88 -10.93
N ARG A 312 16.89 17.65 -10.87
CA ARG A 312 17.38 16.49 -11.63
C ARG A 312 16.19 15.67 -12.12
N PRO A 313 15.50 16.10 -13.20
CA PRO A 313 14.27 15.46 -13.70
C PRO A 313 14.42 14.00 -14.14
N GLY A 314 15.66 13.54 -14.34
CA GLY A 314 16.01 12.16 -14.65
C GLY A 314 16.14 11.24 -13.42
N LEU A 315 15.90 11.72 -12.19
CA LEU A 315 15.89 10.88 -11.00
C LEU A 315 14.66 9.94 -10.99
N TRP A 316 14.85 8.74 -10.46
CA TRP A 316 13.76 7.78 -10.25
C TRP A 316 12.83 8.26 -9.13
N PRO A 317 11.50 8.17 -9.28
CA PRO A 317 10.58 8.20 -8.14
C PRO A 317 11.05 7.41 -6.91
N LEU A 318 10.89 8.02 -5.73
CA LEU A 318 11.18 7.39 -4.44
C LEU A 318 9.93 6.72 -3.88
N TYR A 319 10.04 5.45 -3.49
CA TYR A 319 8.98 4.71 -2.80
C TYR A 319 9.37 4.44 -1.34
N ARG A 320 8.37 4.17 -0.50
CA ARG A 320 8.53 3.86 0.93
C ARG A 320 9.35 2.61 1.18
N GLY A 321 9.13 1.57 0.37
CA GLY A 321 9.84 0.31 0.46
C GLY A 321 10.16 -0.23 -0.93
N PHE A 322 11.30 -0.89 -1.06
CA PHE A 322 11.67 -1.62 -2.27
C PHE A 322 12.11 -3.03 -1.90
N PHE A 323 11.70 -4.00 -2.73
CA PHE A 323 12.24 -5.36 -2.75
C PHE A 323 12.95 -5.56 -4.08
N VAL A 324 14.26 -5.74 -4.03
CA VAL A 324 15.11 -5.77 -5.24
C VAL A 324 15.90 -7.07 -5.26
N ASP A 325 15.75 -7.83 -6.35
CA ASP A 325 16.68 -8.90 -6.69
C ASP A 325 17.96 -8.30 -7.29
N ILE A 326 19.10 -8.56 -6.66
CA ILE A 326 20.42 -8.13 -7.14
C ILE A 326 21.15 -9.34 -7.69
N ASN A 327 21.62 -9.23 -8.92
CA ASN A 327 22.56 -10.18 -9.53
C ASN A 327 23.90 -9.47 -9.77
N LEU A 328 24.94 -9.84 -9.01
CA LEU A 328 26.29 -9.39 -9.23
C LEU A 328 27.07 -10.47 -9.96
N PHE A 329 27.69 -10.12 -11.07
CA PHE A 329 28.43 -11.07 -11.87
C PHE A 329 29.73 -10.48 -12.40
N LYS A 330 30.70 -11.37 -12.66
CA LYS A 330 31.94 -10.98 -13.33
C LYS A 330 31.68 -10.77 -14.82
N ALA A 331 32.14 -9.62 -15.34
CA ALA A 331 32.03 -9.33 -16.76
C ALA A 331 32.80 -10.37 -17.59
N ASN A 332 32.16 -10.87 -18.65
CA ASN A 332 32.79 -11.70 -19.67
C ASN A 332 32.20 -11.36 -21.04
N LYS A 333 32.93 -11.66 -22.12
CA LYS A 333 32.57 -11.22 -23.48
C LYS A 333 31.20 -11.74 -23.95
N GLU A 334 30.82 -12.94 -23.53
CA GLU A 334 29.54 -13.55 -23.91
C GLU A 334 28.36 -12.83 -23.27
N ARG A 335 28.50 -12.46 -22.00
CA ARG A 335 27.45 -11.79 -21.23
C ARG A 335 27.37 -10.31 -21.53
N ASP A 336 28.50 -9.67 -21.81
CA ASP A 336 28.52 -8.31 -22.35
C ASP A 336 27.78 -8.27 -23.71
N ALA A 337 27.94 -9.31 -24.54
CA ALA A 337 27.21 -9.45 -25.79
C ALA A 337 25.72 -9.78 -25.57
N GLU A 338 25.35 -10.56 -24.55
CA GLU A 338 23.96 -10.84 -24.17
C GLU A 338 23.25 -9.57 -23.65
N ILE A 339 23.89 -8.82 -22.75
CA ILE A 339 23.40 -7.54 -22.25
C ILE A 339 23.24 -6.54 -23.40
N ALA A 340 24.24 -6.45 -24.29
CA ALA A 340 24.15 -5.60 -25.48
C ALA A 340 23.02 -6.03 -26.42
N ARG A 341 22.78 -7.34 -26.61
CA ARG A 341 21.66 -7.86 -27.41
C ARG A 341 20.31 -7.55 -26.77
N ASN A 342 20.16 -7.72 -25.46
CA ASN A 342 18.92 -7.39 -24.75
C ASN A 342 18.62 -5.90 -24.85
N ASN A 343 19.62 -5.04 -24.62
CA ASN A 343 19.50 -3.60 -24.79
C ASN A 343 19.20 -3.18 -26.26
N ASN A 344 19.65 -3.94 -27.25
CA ASN A 344 19.40 -3.67 -28.68
C ASN A 344 18.06 -4.23 -29.18
N LEU A 345 17.63 -5.40 -28.69
CA LEU A 345 16.31 -5.96 -28.98
C LEU A 345 15.22 -5.05 -28.40
N GLU A 346 15.45 -4.49 -27.21
CA GLU A 346 14.62 -3.46 -26.57
C GLU A 346 14.52 -2.16 -27.43
N LYS A 347 15.59 -1.76 -28.10
CA LYS A 347 15.56 -0.65 -29.09
C LYS A 347 14.81 -1.00 -30.38
N THR A 348 14.77 -2.27 -30.78
CA THR A 348 14.20 -2.69 -32.07
C THR A 348 12.68 -2.94 -31.99
N VAL A 349 12.17 -3.40 -30.84
CA VAL A 349 10.70 -3.50 -30.59
C VAL A 349 10.05 -2.12 -30.46
N SER A 350 10.84 -1.11 -30.10
CA SER A 350 10.43 0.31 -30.11
C SER A 350 10.38 0.93 -31.53
N GLY A 351 10.67 0.14 -32.58
CA GLY A 351 10.75 0.58 -33.96
C GLY A 351 9.44 0.41 -34.73
N ASN A 352 8.39 1.17 -34.38
CA ASN A 352 7.38 1.63 -35.35
C ASN A 352 6.44 2.74 -34.81
N GLY A 353 6.96 3.63 -33.96
CA GLY A 353 6.31 4.88 -33.61
C GLY A 353 7.39 5.88 -33.24
N GLY A 354 7.70 6.80 -34.14
CA GLY A 354 8.73 7.82 -33.92
C GLY A 354 8.37 8.74 -32.77
N VAL A 355 8.80 8.39 -31.57
CA VAL A 355 9.03 9.33 -30.47
C VAL A 355 10.41 8.99 -29.94
N SER A 356 11.39 9.75 -30.42
CA SER A 356 12.65 10.00 -29.70
C SER A 356 12.36 9.97 -28.21
N GLY A 357 13.13 9.23 -27.40
CA GLY A 357 13.04 9.24 -25.95
C GLY A 357 13.22 10.65 -25.41
N THR A 358 12.15 11.43 -25.49
CA THR A 358 12.02 12.73 -24.88
C THR A 358 11.93 12.42 -23.41
N ASP A 359 12.80 13.04 -22.63
CA ASP A 359 12.59 13.40 -21.23
C ASP A 359 11.34 14.30 -21.06
N GLY A 360 10.30 14.07 -21.86
CA GLY A 360 9.00 14.66 -21.75
C GLY A 360 8.42 14.21 -20.43
N LEU A 361 8.04 15.20 -19.64
CA LEU A 361 7.24 15.02 -18.44
C LEU A 361 6.08 14.11 -18.84
N ALA A 362 6.04 12.87 -18.31
CA ALA A 362 4.76 12.18 -18.20
C ALA A 362 3.85 13.20 -17.53
N ASN A 363 2.79 13.61 -18.23
CA ASN A 363 1.94 14.77 -17.93
C ASN A 363 1.90 14.96 -16.40
N GLU A 364 2.62 15.95 -15.84
CA GLU A 364 2.88 15.96 -14.38
C GLU A 364 1.57 15.98 -13.59
N ASP A 365 0.50 16.46 -14.22
CA ASP A 365 -0.87 16.50 -13.73
C ASP A 365 -1.54 15.12 -13.68
N GLU A 366 -1.23 14.18 -14.58
CA GLU A 366 -1.77 12.81 -14.57
C GLU A 366 -1.28 11.96 -13.39
N ASN A 367 -0.22 12.40 -12.71
CA ASN A 367 0.32 11.74 -11.52
C ASN A 367 -0.15 12.40 -10.22
N LEU A 368 -0.92 13.49 -10.28
CA LEU A 368 -1.47 14.13 -9.09
C LEU A 368 -2.58 13.25 -8.51
N MET A 369 -2.31 12.69 -7.33
CA MET A 369 -3.27 11.92 -6.55
C MET A 369 -3.64 12.69 -5.29
N ILE A 370 -4.94 12.83 -5.04
CA ILE A 370 -5.48 13.47 -3.83
C ILE A 370 -6.02 12.39 -2.92
N LYS A 371 -5.52 12.33 -1.68
CA LYS A 371 -6.10 11.46 -0.65
C LYS A 371 -7.09 12.26 0.18
N LEU A 372 -8.34 11.86 0.12
CA LEU A 372 -9.44 12.39 0.91
C LEU A 372 -9.73 11.39 2.02
N LYS A 373 -9.86 11.83 3.28
CA LYS A 373 -10.08 10.92 4.43
C LYS A 373 -11.31 11.32 5.21
N PHE A 374 -12.14 10.33 5.59
CA PHE A 374 -13.38 10.55 6.34
C PHE A 374 -13.12 10.74 7.84
N LEU A 375 -13.94 11.58 8.49
CA LEU A 375 -13.79 11.91 9.90
C LEU A 375 -14.00 10.69 10.82
N THR A 376 -14.90 9.78 10.45
CA THR A 376 -15.20 8.55 11.21
C THR A 376 -13.97 7.63 11.32
N TYR A 377 -13.15 7.55 10.27
CA TYR A 377 -11.84 6.91 10.31
C TYR A 377 -10.80 7.75 11.07
N LYS A 378 -10.71 9.07 10.76
CA LYS A 378 -9.73 9.96 11.40
C LYS A 378 -9.85 9.97 12.92
N LEU A 379 -11.08 9.90 13.43
CA LEU A 379 -11.38 9.73 14.84
C LEU A 379 -10.64 8.53 15.44
N ARG A 380 -10.80 7.34 14.85
CA ARG A 380 -10.22 6.10 15.38
C ARG A 380 -8.71 6.09 15.28
N THR A 381 -8.19 6.41 14.10
CA THR A 381 -6.76 6.30 13.80
C THR A 381 -5.96 7.46 14.39
N PHE A 382 -6.37 8.70 14.16
CA PHE A 382 -5.55 9.86 14.54
C PHE A 382 -5.91 10.41 15.91
N LEU A 383 -7.20 10.49 16.27
CA LEU A 383 -7.59 11.07 17.57
C LEU A 383 -7.49 10.05 18.71
N ILE A 384 -7.87 8.78 18.48
CA ILE A 384 -7.77 7.73 19.49
C ILE A 384 -6.39 7.07 19.45
N ARG A 385 -6.06 6.26 18.44
CA ARG A 385 -4.81 5.46 18.39
C ARG A 385 -3.56 6.31 18.53
N ASN A 386 -3.35 7.27 17.65
CA ASN A 386 -2.13 8.09 17.67
C ASN A 386 -2.07 9.04 18.88
N GLY A 387 -3.23 9.43 19.42
CA GLY A 387 -3.31 10.26 20.62
C GLY A 387 -3.08 9.51 21.94
N LEU A 388 -3.08 8.17 21.94
CA LEU A 388 -2.83 7.35 23.15
C LEU A 388 -1.52 7.73 23.84
N SER A 389 -0.43 7.90 23.08
CA SER A 389 0.87 8.19 23.68
C SER A 389 0.86 9.52 24.44
N THR A 390 0.30 10.57 23.84
CA THR A 390 0.12 11.88 24.50
C THR A 390 -0.79 11.77 25.73
N LEU A 391 -1.89 11.03 25.64
CA LEU A 391 -2.81 10.85 26.77
C LEU A 391 -2.14 10.16 27.97
N PHE A 392 -1.36 9.10 27.74
CA PHE A 392 -0.75 8.33 28.80
C PHE A 392 0.56 8.93 29.34
N LYS A 393 1.35 9.61 28.49
CA LYS A 393 2.62 10.25 28.90
C LYS A 393 2.41 11.64 29.48
N ASP A 394 1.60 12.47 28.82
CA ASP A 394 1.50 13.91 29.11
C ASP A 394 0.16 14.29 29.77
N GLY A 395 -0.81 13.36 29.77
CA GLY A 395 -2.08 13.49 30.48
C GLY A 395 -3.23 14.12 29.66
N PRO A 396 -4.44 14.20 30.25
CA PRO A 396 -5.66 14.61 29.53
C PRO A 396 -5.60 16.01 28.93
N SER A 397 -4.96 16.98 29.61
CA SER A 397 -4.85 18.35 29.10
C SER A 397 -4.00 18.43 27.82
N ALA A 398 -2.90 17.68 27.77
CA ALA A 398 -2.05 17.58 26.59
C ALA A 398 -2.76 16.83 25.45
N TYR A 399 -3.50 15.76 25.78
CA TYR A 399 -4.34 15.05 24.82
C TYR A 399 -5.41 15.94 24.20
N LYS A 400 -6.04 16.80 25.00
CA LYS A 400 -7.01 17.80 24.54
C LYS A 400 -6.39 18.82 23.58
N ALA A 401 -5.23 19.37 23.94
CA ALA A 401 -4.50 20.25 23.04
C ALA A 401 -4.10 19.53 21.74
N TYR A 402 -3.74 18.24 21.82
CA TYR A 402 -3.43 17.40 20.65
C TYR A 402 -4.64 17.24 19.73
N TYR A 403 -5.77 16.72 20.20
CA TYR A 403 -6.90 16.41 19.33
C TYR A 403 -7.54 17.68 18.76
N LEU A 404 -7.55 18.81 19.50
CA LEU A 404 -8.06 20.09 19.01
C LEU A 404 -7.19 20.63 17.88
N ARG A 405 -5.87 20.51 18.02
CA ARG A 405 -4.92 20.89 16.95
C ARG A 405 -5.17 20.06 15.69
N GLN A 406 -5.35 18.75 15.82
CA GLN A 406 -5.62 17.87 14.67
C GLN A 406 -6.92 18.27 13.95
N MET A 407 -8.02 18.45 14.68
CA MET A 407 -9.29 18.86 14.07
C MET A 407 -9.22 20.24 13.40
N ASN A 408 -8.43 21.17 13.94
CA ASN A 408 -8.17 22.46 13.30
C ASN A 408 -7.39 22.32 11.99
N ILE A 409 -6.35 21.49 11.96
CA ILE A 409 -5.56 21.22 10.74
C ILE A 409 -6.45 20.63 9.64
N TRP A 410 -7.40 19.77 10.01
CA TRP A 410 -8.31 19.13 9.05
C TRP A 410 -9.47 20.03 8.61
N GLY A 411 -9.65 21.20 9.22
CA GLY A 411 -10.80 22.06 8.94
C GLY A 411 -12.14 21.49 9.42
N THR A 412 -12.14 20.63 10.44
CA THR A 412 -13.37 20.04 11.00
C THR A 412 -14.32 21.12 11.50
N SER A 413 -15.61 21.00 11.22
CA SER A 413 -16.63 22.00 11.53
C SER A 413 -16.72 22.27 13.04
N ALA A 414 -17.00 23.53 13.43
CA ALA A 414 -17.06 23.93 14.83
C ALA A 414 -18.13 23.14 15.65
N VAL A 415 -19.18 22.68 14.99
CA VAL A 415 -20.18 21.79 15.60
C VAL A 415 -19.56 20.43 15.90
N LYS A 416 -18.90 19.80 14.91
CA LYS A 416 -18.25 18.51 15.09
C LYS A 416 -17.09 18.55 16.07
N GLN A 417 -16.29 19.61 16.06
CA GLN A 417 -15.21 19.78 17.05
C GLN A 417 -15.73 19.74 18.48
N ARG A 418 -16.86 20.40 18.77
CA ARG A 418 -17.48 20.38 20.11
C ARG A 418 -18.01 18.99 20.47
N GLN A 419 -18.68 18.32 19.54
CA GLN A 419 -19.21 16.97 19.74
C GLN A 419 -18.08 15.94 19.97
N LEU A 420 -17.06 15.94 19.12
CA LEU A 420 -15.89 15.06 19.25
C LEU A 420 -15.10 15.35 20.53
N SER A 421 -14.87 16.62 20.88
CA SER A 421 -14.15 16.96 22.11
C SER A 421 -14.84 16.37 23.35
N LYS A 422 -16.17 16.43 23.42
CA LYS A 422 -16.93 15.82 24.51
C LYS A 422 -16.71 14.31 24.57
N MET A 423 -16.83 13.63 23.44
CA MET A 423 -16.64 12.19 23.37
C MET A 423 -15.19 11.77 23.72
N LEU A 424 -14.19 12.52 23.22
CA LEU A 424 -12.77 12.25 23.47
C LEU A 424 -12.36 12.53 24.92
N ASP A 425 -12.97 13.52 25.58
CA ASP A 425 -12.80 13.76 27.01
C ASP A 425 -13.35 12.57 27.82
N GLU A 426 -14.50 12.01 27.44
CA GLU A 426 -15.05 10.79 28.06
C GLU A 426 -14.19 9.55 27.79
N TRP A 427 -13.69 9.40 26.56
CA TRP A 427 -12.74 8.34 26.18
C TRP A 427 -11.49 8.39 27.05
N ALA A 428 -10.91 9.59 27.23
CA ALA A 428 -9.71 9.78 28.05
C ALA A 428 -9.92 9.35 29.50
N VAL A 429 -11.10 9.65 30.08
CA VAL A 429 -11.46 9.21 31.43
C VAL A 429 -11.66 7.69 31.46
N TYR A 430 -12.39 7.13 30.51
CA TYR A 430 -12.66 5.69 30.41
C TYR A 430 -11.36 4.88 30.35
N ILE A 431 -10.47 5.19 29.41
CA ILE A 431 -9.31 4.36 29.16
C ILE A 431 -8.26 4.49 30.27
N ARG A 432 -8.07 5.69 30.83
CA ARG A 432 -7.18 5.90 31.97
C ARG A 432 -7.69 5.23 33.24
N ARG A 433 -9.01 5.16 33.45
CA ARG A 433 -9.57 4.42 34.59
C ARG A 433 -9.30 2.92 34.47
N LYS A 434 -9.36 2.37 33.26
CA LYS A 434 -9.16 0.93 33.01
C LYS A 434 -7.68 0.53 33.03
N TYR A 435 -6.79 1.33 32.45
CA TYR A 435 -5.38 0.98 32.26
C TYR A 435 -4.41 1.67 33.25
N GLY A 436 -4.89 2.66 34.02
CA GLY A 436 -4.03 3.46 34.90
C GLY A 436 -2.94 4.18 34.11
N ASN A 437 -1.68 3.87 34.42
CA ASN A 437 -0.50 4.42 33.73
C ASN A 437 0.08 3.49 32.65
N LYS A 438 -0.50 2.30 32.46
CA LYS A 438 -0.03 1.37 31.41
C LYS A 438 -0.59 1.83 30.07
N GLN A 439 0.28 2.16 29.11
CA GLN A 439 -0.19 2.56 27.78
C GLN A 439 -0.84 1.36 27.07
N LEU A 440 -2.05 1.56 26.54
CA LEU A 440 -2.68 0.63 25.60
C LEU A 440 -1.85 0.55 24.31
N SER A 441 -1.61 -0.66 23.80
CA SER A 441 -0.86 -0.83 22.55
C SER A 441 -1.66 -0.30 21.35
N SER A 442 -0.97 0.41 20.44
CA SER A 442 -1.51 0.92 19.18
C SER A 442 -2.04 -0.19 18.28
N SER A 443 -1.43 -1.38 18.33
CA SER A 443 -1.79 -2.51 17.47
C SER A 443 -3.11 -3.20 17.84
N VAL A 444 -3.64 -2.97 19.06
CA VAL A 444 -4.86 -3.62 19.58
C VAL A 444 -5.86 -2.64 20.17
N TYR A 445 -5.70 -1.35 19.88
CA TYR A 445 -6.50 -0.30 20.52
C TYR A 445 -8.00 -0.43 20.27
N LEU A 446 -8.42 -1.05 19.14
CA LEU A 446 -9.83 -1.22 18.80
C LEU A 446 -10.54 -2.17 19.77
N THR A 447 -9.83 -3.04 20.49
CA THR A 447 -10.40 -3.87 21.56
C THR A 447 -11.02 -3.04 22.66
N GLU A 448 -10.51 -1.83 22.88
CA GLU A 448 -11.03 -0.89 23.87
C GLU A 448 -11.86 0.22 23.23
N ALA A 449 -11.44 0.71 22.06
CA ALA A 449 -12.13 1.80 21.38
C ALA A 449 -13.50 1.39 20.82
N GLU A 450 -13.62 0.22 20.17
CA GLU A 450 -14.90 -0.19 19.56
C GLU A 450 -16.02 -0.39 20.59
N PRO A 451 -15.82 -1.12 21.72
CA PRO A 451 -16.86 -1.22 22.75
C PRO A 451 -17.23 0.13 23.37
N PHE A 452 -16.26 1.02 23.55
CA PHE A 452 -16.53 2.38 24.04
C PHE A 452 -17.38 3.17 23.03
N LEU A 453 -17.01 3.15 21.75
CA LEU A 453 -17.72 3.87 20.69
C LEU A 453 -19.13 3.32 20.49
N GLU A 454 -19.31 1.99 20.55
CA GLU A 454 -20.63 1.35 20.50
C GLU A 454 -21.53 1.80 21.66
N GLN A 455 -21.00 1.82 22.89
CA GLN A 455 -21.74 2.31 24.06
C GLN A 455 -22.05 3.80 23.96
N TYR A 456 -21.14 4.60 23.39
CA TYR A 456 -21.36 6.03 23.18
C TYR A 456 -22.46 6.29 22.14
N ALA A 457 -22.42 5.54 21.03
CA ALA A 457 -23.36 5.61 19.93
C ALA A 457 -24.79 5.26 20.37
N ARG A 458 -24.96 4.23 21.21
CA ARG A 458 -26.27 3.80 21.74
C ARG A 458 -27.00 4.85 22.58
N ARG A 459 -26.32 5.92 23.02
CA ARG A 459 -26.93 6.96 23.87
C ARG A 459 -27.84 7.90 23.08
N SER A 460 -27.59 8.13 21.79
CA SER A 460 -28.48 8.92 20.93
C SER A 460 -28.17 8.73 19.43
N PRO A 461 -29.15 8.98 18.54
CA PRO A 461 -28.91 8.95 17.09
C PRO A 461 -27.79 9.91 16.64
N GLU A 462 -27.67 11.08 17.26
CA GLU A 462 -26.63 12.06 16.92
C GLU A 462 -25.22 11.53 17.24
N ASN A 463 -25.08 10.75 18.32
CA ASN A 463 -23.82 10.10 18.66
C ASN A 463 -23.48 8.99 17.67
N GLN A 464 -24.47 8.23 17.19
CA GLN A 464 -24.26 7.23 16.13
C GLN A 464 -23.75 7.90 14.84
N VAL A 465 -24.39 8.99 14.42
CA VAL A 465 -23.95 9.76 13.23
C VAL A 465 -22.53 10.31 13.42
N LEU A 466 -22.21 10.80 14.62
CA LEU A 466 -20.88 11.36 14.93
C LEU A 466 -19.74 10.34 14.77
N ILE A 467 -19.95 9.09 15.21
CA ILE A 467 -18.90 8.07 15.26
C ILE A 467 -18.91 7.14 14.04
N GLY A 468 -19.98 7.16 13.24
CA GLY A 468 -20.21 6.24 12.13
C GLY A 468 -20.72 4.88 12.63
N SER A 469 -20.15 3.78 12.15
CA SER A 469 -20.50 2.42 12.60
C SER A 469 -19.60 1.95 13.74
N ALA A 470 -20.17 1.31 14.78
CA ALA A 470 -19.42 0.63 15.84
C ALA A 470 -20.17 -0.65 16.30
N GLY A 471 -19.46 -1.57 16.94
CA GLY A 471 -20.05 -2.80 17.53
C GLY A 471 -19.82 -4.10 16.76
N ASN A 472 -19.12 -4.05 15.62
CA ASN A 472 -18.66 -5.26 14.91
C ASN A 472 -17.32 -5.73 15.50
N LEU A 473 -17.33 -6.22 16.75
CA LEU A 473 -16.09 -6.59 17.45
C LEU A 473 -15.47 -7.87 16.87
N VAL A 474 -14.39 -7.69 16.12
CA VAL A 474 -13.47 -8.77 15.75
C VAL A 474 -12.44 -8.91 16.89
N ARG A 475 -12.39 -10.04 17.61
CA ARG A 475 -11.48 -10.26 18.76
C ARG A 475 -10.11 -10.75 18.30
N VAL A 476 -9.12 -9.87 18.24
CA VAL A 476 -7.79 -10.16 17.64
C VAL A 476 -6.82 -10.83 18.60
N GLU A 477 -7.05 -10.77 19.91
CA GLU A 477 -6.12 -11.31 20.93
C GLU A 477 -5.82 -12.80 20.72
N GLU A 478 -6.71 -13.49 20.02
CA GLU A 478 -6.65 -14.91 19.77
C GLU A 478 -5.86 -15.26 18.49
N PHE A 479 -5.57 -14.29 17.60
CA PHE A 479 -5.00 -14.58 16.28
C PHE A 479 -3.98 -13.56 15.73
N LEU A 480 -3.54 -12.54 16.50
CA LEU A 480 -2.49 -11.63 16.04
C LEU A 480 -1.21 -12.38 15.64
N ALA A 481 -0.58 -11.94 14.55
CA ALA A 481 0.71 -12.47 14.15
C ALA A 481 1.78 -12.13 15.20
N VAL A 482 2.67 -13.08 15.45
CA VAL A 482 3.86 -12.82 16.27
C VAL A 482 4.89 -12.15 15.36
N ILE A 483 5.36 -10.97 15.75
CA ILE A 483 6.40 -10.24 15.02
C ILE A 483 7.54 -9.97 15.99
N GLU A 484 8.65 -10.71 15.91
CA GLU A 484 9.84 -10.46 16.72
C GLU A 484 10.37 -9.04 16.44
N GLY A 485 10.42 -8.24 17.50
CA GLY A 485 11.07 -6.93 17.50
C GLY A 485 10.16 -5.72 17.65
N GLY A 486 8.86 -5.89 17.89
CA GLY A 486 7.97 -4.78 18.29
C GLY A 486 7.98 -3.58 17.33
N ARG A 487 8.30 -3.81 16.05
CA ARG A 487 8.32 -2.75 15.05
C ARG A 487 6.88 -2.52 14.61
N ASP A 488 6.28 -1.48 15.18
CA ASP A 488 5.37 -0.64 14.41
C ASP A 488 6.15 -0.23 13.15
N GLU A 489 5.97 -0.95 12.03
CA GLU A 489 6.47 -0.51 10.73
C GLU A 489 5.72 0.73 10.23
N GLU A 490 4.71 1.18 10.98
CA GLU A 490 3.99 2.43 10.82
C GLU A 490 4.23 3.41 11.99
N GLY A 491 5.47 3.52 12.44
CA GLY A 491 5.92 4.57 13.37
C GLY A 491 6.17 5.91 12.68
N ASP A 492 5.24 6.39 11.85
CA ASP A 492 5.33 7.71 11.22
C ASP A 492 4.35 8.63 11.90
N LEU A 493 4.86 9.43 12.84
CA LEU A 493 4.39 10.77 13.24
C LEU A 493 5.10 11.12 14.57
N GLU A 494 6.43 11.19 14.57
CA GLU A 494 7.10 12.04 15.55
C GLU A 494 6.86 13.51 15.18
N THR A 495 6.68 14.34 16.20
CA THR A 495 6.31 15.75 16.12
C THR A 495 7.23 16.54 15.17
N GLU A 496 6.74 16.88 13.97
CA GLU A 496 7.41 17.85 13.11
C GLU A 496 7.43 19.23 13.80
N ARG A 497 8.63 19.80 13.99
CA ARG A 497 8.78 21.26 14.10
C ARG A 497 8.76 21.80 12.67
N GLU A 498 7.60 22.25 12.21
CA GLU A 498 7.50 22.95 10.94
C GLU A 498 8.20 24.32 11.00
N ALA A 499 8.98 24.61 9.95
CA ALA A 499 9.42 25.95 9.62
C ALA A 499 8.25 26.72 8.96
N PRO A 500 8.19 28.06 9.08
CA PRO A 500 7.03 28.84 8.66
C PRO A 500 6.76 28.70 7.16
N PRO A 501 5.48 28.78 6.73
CA PRO A 501 5.11 28.68 5.32
C PRO A 501 5.74 29.83 4.53
N SER A 502 6.48 29.49 3.47
CA SER A 502 6.89 30.44 2.44
C SER A 502 5.68 30.81 1.59
N SER A 503 5.46 32.11 1.40
CA SER A 503 4.33 32.71 0.67
C SER A 503 4.11 32.10 -0.72
N PRO A 504 2.85 32.02 -1.21
CA PRO A 504 2.59 31.53 -2.56
C PRO A 504 3.19 32.48 -3.59
N ARG A 505 4.12 31.99 -4.41
CA ARG A 505 4.45 32.65 -5.67
C ARG A 505 3.32 32.35 -6.65
N GLN A 506 2.66 33.39 -7.14
CA GLN A 506 1.73 33.30 -8.27
C GLN A 506 2.51 32.90 -9.52
N ALA A 507 2.54 31.61 -9.83
CA ALA A 507 2.82 31.14 -11.18
C ALA A 507 1.50 31.26 -11.97
N LYS A 508 1.53 32.04 -13.05
CA LYS A 508 0.47 32.01 -14.07
C LYS A 508 0.77 30.80 -14.96
N ASP A 509 0.27 29.64 -14.58
CA ASP A 509 0.20 28.51 -15.50
C ASP A 509 -1.20 28.56 -16.16
N GLU A 510 -1.21 28.87 -17.46
CA GLU A 510 -2.38 28.71 -18.31
C GLU A 510 -2.67 27.21 -18.47
N VAL A 511 -3.50 26.67 -17.57
CA VAL A 511 -4.05 25.31 -17.73
C VAL A 511 -5.00 25.33 -18.92
N GLN A 512 -4.68 24.54 -19.97
CA GLN A 512 -5.64 24.25 -21.03
C GLN A 512 -6.88 23.59 -20.40
N LYS A 513 -8.05 24.19 -20.64
CA LYS A 513 -9.32 23.90 -19.93
C LYS A 513 -10.00 22.59 -20.37
N ASP A 514 -9.30 21.73 -21.09
CA ASP A 514 -9.89 20.54 -21.72
C ASP A 514 -9.51 19.23 -21.01
N GLU A 515 -8.68 19.27 -19.96
CA GLU A 515 -8.15 18.06 -19.32
C GLU A 515 -8.59 17.96 -17.85
N GLY A 516 -9.37 16.92 -17.54
CA GLY A 516 -9.53 16.47 -16.17
C GLY A 516 -10.78 15.64 -15.91
N LEU A 517 -10.61 14.32 -15.92
CA LEU A 517 -11.53 13.31 -15.44
C LEU A 517 -11.06 12.83 -14.07
N ILE A 518 -11.93 12.68 -13.07
CA ILE A 518 -11.50 12.18 -11.74
C ILE A 518 -11.85 10.71 -11.57
N VAL A 519 -10.86 9.91 -11.17
CA VAL A 519 -11.01 8.49 -10.82
C VAL A 519 -10.83 8.29 -9.32
N PHE A 520 -11.72 7.53 -8.67
CA PHE A 520 -11.64 7.24 -7.24
C PHE A 520 -11.42 5.78 -6.90
N PHE A 521 -10.68 5.52 -5.82
CA PHE A 521 -10.54 4.22 -5.16
C PHE A 521 -10.96 4.36 -3.68
N PRO A 522 -11.87 3.56 -3.14
CA PRO A 522 -12.00 3.36 -1.70
C PRO A 522 -10.94 2.40 -1.16
#